data_AF-A0A3D0QCD7-F1
#
_entry.id   AF-A0A3D0QCD7-F1
#
_cell.length_a   1.000
_cell.length_b   1.000
_cell.length_c   1.000
_cell.angle_alpha   90.00
_cell.angle_beta   90.00
_cell.angle_gamma   90.00
#
_symmetry.space_group_name_H-M   'P 1'
#
loop_
_entity.id
_entity.type
_entity.pdbx_description
1 polymer ?
#
loop_
_entity_poly.entity_id
_entity_poly.type
_entity_poly.pdbx_seq_one_letter_code
_entity_poly.pdbx_strand_id
1 'polypeptide(L)'
;QKFANLRALYGLMYAFPGKKLLFMGAEFAPWVEWNHEGSLDWHLRQYDTHSGVERLVDALHASYKKEAALHEVDFEYRGFEWIDFQDSAGSVIAFERKARENRERIVVVCNFTPVP
;
A
#
# COMPACT_ATOMS: atom_id res chain seq x y z
N GLN A 1 -2.58 -14.99 7.95
CA GLN A 1 -1.46 -14.36 7.20
C GLN A 1 -1.88 -13.75 5.87
N LYS A 2 -2.76 -14.37 5.05
CA LYS A 2 -3.19 -13.82 3.74
C LYS A 2 -3.59 -12.33 3.77
N PHE A 3 -4.49 -11.94 4.67
CA PHE A 3 -4.87 -10.53 4.83
C PHE A 3 -3.71 -9.63 5.27
N ALA A 4 -2.78 -10.11 6.11
CA ALA A 4 -1.61 -9.33 6.49
C ALA A 4 -0.69 -9.09 5.29
N ASN A 5 -0.46 -10.10 4.46
CA ASN A 5 0.30 -9.96 3.21
C ASN A 5 -0.37 -8.98 2.24
N LEU A 6 -1.70 -9.02 2.11
CA LEU A 6 -2.43 -8.08 1.27
C LEU A 6 -2.26 -6.64 1.76
N ARG A 7 -2.37 -6.42 3.08
CA ARG A 7 -2.14 -5.11 3.70
C ARG A 7 -0.71 -4.63 3.49
N ALA A 8 0.28 -5.50 3.63
CA ALA A 8 1.69 -5.17 3.38
C ALA A 8 1.92 -4.79 1.90
N LEU A 9 1.32 -5.54 0.97
CA LEU A 9 1.35 -5.23 -0.46
C LEU A 9 0.73 -3.85 -0.75
N TYR A 10 -0.43 -3.54 -0.19
CA TYR A 10 -1.06 -2.23 -0.39
C TYR A 10 -0.27 -1.09 0.27
N GLY A 11 0.27 -1.29 1.47
CA GLY A 11 1.17 -0.34 2.10
C GLY A 11 2.36 -0.01 1.19
N LEU A 12 3.03 -1.03 0.65
CA LEU A 12 4.11 -0.87 -0.32
C LEU A 12 3.61 -0.18 -1.60
N MET A 13 2.50 -0.62 -2.20
CA MET A 13 1.96 -0.08 -3.45
C MET A 13 1.71 1.43 -3.34
N TYR A 14 1.13 1.90 -2.23
CA TYR A 14 0.86 3.33 -2.00
C TYR A 14 2.13 4.13 -1.71
N ALA A 15 3.08 3.54 -0.99
CA ALA A 15 4.32 4.19 -0.60
C ALA A 15 5.37 4.25 -1.72
N PHE A 16 5.40 3.27 -2.64
CA PHE A 16 6.38 3.21 -3.73
C PHE A 16 6.12 4.30 -4.78
N PRO A 17 7.12 4.80 -5.52
CA PRO A 17 6.88 5.81 -6.57
C PRO A 17 5.93 5.32 -7.67
N GLY A 18 5.12 6.25 -8.20
CA GLY A 18 4.20 6.01 -9.32
C GLY A 18 2.72 6.10 -8.92
N LYS A 19 1.84 6.25 -9.90
CA LYS A 19 0.39 6.43 -9.65
C LYS A 19 -0.30 5.10 -9.34
N LYS A 20 -1.42 5.18 -8.61
CA LYS A 20 -2.09 4.01 -8.02
C LYS A 20 -3.34 3.65 -8.81
N LEU A 21 -3.54 2.37 -9.07
CA LEU A 21 -4.74 1.81 -9.67
C LEU A 21 -5.05 0.50 -8.94
N LEU A 22 -6.30 0.36 -8.49
CA LEU A 22 -6.80 -0.86 -7.87
C LEU A 22 -8.16 -1.18 -8.49
N PHE A 23 -8.34 -2.44 -8.93
CA PHE A 23 -9.59 -2.87 -9.55
C PHE A 23 -10.67 -3.13 -8.49
N MET A 24 -11.93 -2.93 -8.87
CA MET A 24 -13.06 -3.07 -7.96
C MET A 24 -13.11 -4.44 -7.28
N GLY A 25 -13.51 -4.47 -6.02
CA GLY A 25 -13.49 -5.66 -5.18
C GLY A 25 -12.21 -5.80 -4.38
N ALA A 26 -11.05 -5.51 -4.97
CA ALA A 26 -9.76 -5.72 -4.31
C ALA A 26 -9.64 -4.91 -3.00
N GLU A 27 -10.34 -3.78 -2.87
CA GLU A 27 -10.40 -2.96 -1.67
C GLU A 27 -11.01 -3.65 -0.44
N PHE A 28 -11.84 -4.69 -0.62
CA PHE A 28 -12.40 -5.48 0.50
C PHE A 28 -12.04 -6.98 0.40
N ALA A 29 -11.12 -7.34 -0.50
CA ALA A 29 -10.49 -8.65 -0.59
C ALA A 29 -11.46 -9.85 -0.74
N PRO A 30 -12.26 -9.93 -1.82
CA PRO A 30 -13.09 -11.08 -2.11
C PRO A 30 -12.25 -12.35 -2.29
N TRP A 31 -12.86 -13.50 -2.02
CA TRP A 31 -12.20 -14.80 -2.14
C TRP A 31 -12.20 -15.35 -3.56
N VAL A 32 -13.29 -15.11 -4.28
CA VAL A 32 -13.48 -15.61 -5.63
C VAL A 32 -12.90 -14.64 -6.65
N GLU A 33 -12.55 -15.18 -7.82
CA GLU A 33 -12.13 -14.36 -8.95
C GLU A 33 -13.29 -13.49 -9.45
N TRP A 34 -12.96 -12.36 -10.07
CA TRP A 34 -13.95 -11.49 -10.65
C TRP A 34 -14.70 -12.20 -11.78
N ASN A 35 -16.02 -12.18 -11.71
CA ASN A 35 -16.91 -12.69 -12.76
C ASN A 35 -17.72 -11.53 -13.36
N HIS A 36 -17.55 -11.29 -14.66
CA HIS A 36 -18.27 -10.23 -15.38
C HIS A 36 -19.78 -10.49 -15.51
N GLU A 37 -20.24 -11.73 -15.32
CA GLU A 37 -21.66 -12.10 -15.34
C GLU A 37 -22.35 -11.94 -13.97
N GLY A 38 -21.58 -11.64 -12.91
CA GLY A 38 -22.08 -11.56 -11.53
C GLY A 38 -21.76 -10.23 -10.85
N SER A 39 -22.38 -10.01 -9.70
CA SER A 39 -22.01 -8.93 -8.80
C SER A 39 -20.80 -9.31 -7.95
N LEU A 40 -20.09 -8.31 -7.42
CA LEU A 40 -19.10 -8.56 -6.37
C LEU A 40 -19.77 -9.14 -5.10
N ASP A 41 -18.99 -9.84 -4.30
CA ASP A 41 -19.43 -10.45 -3.03
C ASP A 41 -19.56 -9.40 -1.91
N TRP A 42 -20.50 -8.47 -2.05
CA TRP A 42 -20.70 -7.34 -1.13
C TRP A 42 -20.95 -7.77 0.32
N HIS A 43 -21.54 -8.95 0.52
CA HIS A 43 -21.82 -9.51 1.84
C HIS A 43 -20.54 -9.75 2.66
N LEU A 44 -19.36 -9.90 2.04
CA LEU A 44 -18.10 -10.10 2.75
C LEU A 44 -17.73 -8.93 3.65
N ARG A 45 -18.19 -7.71 3.34
CA ARG A 45 -17.91 -6.49 4.11
C ARG A 45 -18.45 -6.54 5.55
N GLN A 46 -19.39 -7.46 5.85
CA GLN A 46 -19.90 -7.65 7.20
C GLN A 46 -18.90 -8.34 8.16
N TYR A 47 -17.83 -8.95 7.63
CA TYR A 47 -16.82 -9.61 8.44
C TYR A 47 -15.63 -8.68 8.71
N ASP A 48 -15.12 -8.70 9.94
CA ASP A 48 -14.06 -7.81 10.42
C ASP A 48 -12.77 -7.88 9.59
N THR A 49 -12.45 -9.03 9.02
CA THR A 49 -11.26 -9.22 8.19
C THR A 49 -11.33 -8.43 6.89
N HIS A 50 -12.49 -8.43 6.22
CA HIS A 50 -12.71 -7.74 4.95
C HIS A 50 -12.89 -6.24 5.18
N SER A 51 -13.69 -5.85 6.18
CA SER A 51 -13.84 -4.44 6.56
C SER A 51 -12.52 -3.84 7.05
N GLY A 52 -11.62 -4.65 7.63
CA GLY A 52 -10.27 -4.23 8.00
C GLY A 52 -9.36 -3.91 6.81
N VAL A 53 -9.49 -4.62 5.68
CA VAL A 53 -8.77 -4.26 4.44
C VAL A 53 -9.33 -2.98 3.86
N GLU A 54 -10.66 -2.84 3.82
CA GLU A 54 -11.32 -1.65 3.31
C GLU A 54 -10.90 -0.40 4.10
N ARG A 55 -10.94 -0.46 5.44
CA ARG A 55 -10.45 0.63 6.30
C ARG A 55 -8.98 0.97 6.05
N LEU A 56 -8.13 -0.03 5.76
CA LEU A 56 -6.74 0.24 5.39
C LEU A 56 -6.68 1.03 4.07
N VAL A 57 -7.41 0.60 3.04
CA VAL A 57 -7.41 1.27 1.73
C VAL A 57 -7.91 2.70 1.86
N ASP A 58 -8.95 2.94 2.66
CA ASP A 58 -9.44 4.29 2.98
C ASP A 58 -8.36 5.15 3.66
N ALA A 59 -7.68 4.60 4.67
CA ALA A 59 -6.59 5.28 5.35
C ALA A 59 -5.41 5.58 4.41
N LEU A 60 -5.06 4.63 3.52
CA LEU A 60 -4.01 4.81 2.52
C LEU A 60 -4.38 5.89 1.50
N HIS A 61 -5.63 5.95 1.05
CA HIS A 61 -6.13 7.03 0.19
C HIS A 61 -6.05 8.39 0.88
N ALA A 62 -6.44 8.48 2.15
CA ALA A 62 -6.38 9.72 2.92
C ALA A 62 -4.94 10.20 3.07
N SER A 63 -4.02 9.31 3.47
CA SER A 63 -2.59 9.62 3.59
C SER A 63 -1.98 10.02 2.24
N TYR A 64 -2.28 9.29 1.16
CA TYR A 64 -1.75 9.59 -0.16
C TYR A 64 -2.17 10.98 -0.68
N LYS A 65 -3.39 11.43 -0.36
CA LYS A 65 -3.85 12.78 -0.71
C LYS A 65 -3.25 13.86 0.18
N LYS A 66 -3.05 13.55 1.46
CA LYS A 66 -2.58 14.51 2.47
C LYS A 66 -1.09 14.79 2.35
N GLU A 67 -0.29 13.75 2.16
CA GLU A 67 1.17 13.81 2.22
C GLU A 67 1.75 14.03 0.82
N ALA A 68 2.36 15.20 0.59
CA ALA A 68 2.87 15.59 -0.72
C ALA A 68 4.02 14.69 -1.19
N ALA A 69 4.83 14.17 -0.24
CA ALA A 69 5.96 13.30 -0.55
C ALA A 69 5.53 12.02 -1.27
N LEU A 70 4.28 11.57 -1.10
CA LEU A 70 3.78 10.34 -1.71
C LEU A 70 3.39 10.48 -3.19
N HIS A 71 3.19 11.71 -3.70
CA HIS A 71 2.63 11.90 -5.06
C HIS A 71 3.22 13.08 -5.86
N GLU A 72 3.91 14.04 -5.23
CA GLU A 72 4.38 15.27 -5.90
C GLU A 72 5.56 15.01 -6.85
N VAL A 73 6.45 14.09 -6.48
CA VAL A 73 7.74 13.82 -7.18
C VAL A 73 7.89 12.33 -7.51
N ASP A 74 6.90 11.74 -8.17
CA ASP A 74 6.93 10.29 -8.51
C ASP A 74 7.87 9.93 -9.66
N PHE A 75 8.17 10.89 -10.55
CA PHE A 75 8.85 10.63 -11.83
C PHE A 75 10.23 11.28 -11.92
N GLU A 76 10.80 11.70 -10.80
CA GLU A 76 12.14 12.27 -10.70
C GLU A 76 12.93 11.53 -9.63
N TYR A 77 14.21 11.27 -9.86
CA TYR A 77 15.08 10.55 -8.92
C TYR A 77 15.13 11.18 -7.52
N ARG A 78 14.88 12.49 -7.40
CA ARG A 78 14.92 13.22 -6.13
C ARG A 78 13.79 12.86 -5.17
N GLY A 79 12.69 12.31 -5.68
CA GLY A 79 11.50 11.99 -4.89
C GLY A 79 11.56 10.65 -4.13
N PHE A 80 12.62 9.86 -4.35
CA PHE A 80 12.80 8.54 -3.77
C PHE A 80 14.27 8.28 -3.46
N GLU A 81 14.54 7.64 -2.32
CA GLU A 81 15.90 7.20 -1.97
C GLU A 81 15.83 5.92 -1.14
N TRP A 82 16.60 4.90 -1.51
CA TRP A 82 16.75 3.72 -0.66
C TRP A 82 17.54 4.08 0.61
N ILE A 83 17.06 3.62 1.76
CA ILE A 83 17.80 3.63 3.03
C ILE A 83 18.53 2.29 3.16
N ASP A 84 17.78 1.19 3.04
CA ASP A 84 18.31 -0.17 3.05
C ASP A 84 17.41 -1.09 2.22
N PHE A 85 18.02 -1.97 1.46
CA PHE A 85 17.36 -3.02 0.68
C PHE A 85 18.16 -4.33 0.70
N GLN A 86 19.19 -4.42 1.55
CA GLN A 86 20.12 -5.54 1.58
C GLN A 86 19.71 -6.64 2.56
N ASP A 87 18.78 -6.36 3.50
CA ASP A 87 18.25 -7.35 4.44
C ASP A 87 17.28 -8.35 3.79
N SER A 88 17.82 -9.14 2.87
CA SER A 88 17.13 -10.24 2.21
C SER A 88 16.76 -11.38 3.17
N ALA A 89 17.55 -11.59 4.24
CA ALA A 89 17.30 -12.62 5.24
C ALA A 89 16.08 -12.31 6.10
N GLY A 90 15.94 -11.05 6.54
CA GLY A 90 14.76 -10.54 7.23
C GLY A 90 13.59 -10.18 6.31
N SER A 91 13.82 -10.15 4.98
CA SER A 91 12.88 -9.63 3.99
C SER A 91 12.37 -8.23 4.36
N VAL A 92 13.31 -7.36 4.74
CA VAL A 92 13.05 -5.98 5.14
C VAL A 92 13.61 -5.03 4.10
N ILE A 93 12.83 -4.00 3.77
CA ILE A 93 13.30 -2.86 2.98
C ILE A 93 12.89 -1.55 3.64
N ALA A 94 13.70 -0.51 3.45
CA ALA A 94 13.44 0.84 3.93
C ALA A 94 13.84 1.88 2.87
N PHE A 95 13.01 2.91 2.70
CA PHE A 95 13.26 3.99 1.76
C PHE A 95 12.60 5.29 2.20
N GLU A 96 13.07 6.41 1.64
CA GLU A 96 12.48 7.73 1.80
C GLU A 96 11.66 8.12 0.57
N ARG A 97 10.54 8.80 0.82
CA ARG A 97 9.78 9.60 -0.15
C ARG A 97 9.98 11.08 0.18
N LYS A 98 10.22 11.91 -0.84
CA LYS A 98 10.58 13.33 -0.67
C LYS A 98 9.67 14.21 -1.55
N ALA A 99 9.10 15.27 -0.97
CA ALA A 99 8.39 16.32 -1.71
C ALA A 99 9.38 17.28 -2.38
N ARG A 100 8.90 18.19 -3.25
CA ARG A 100 9.75 19.24 -3.86
C ARG A 100 10.42 20.07 -2.78
N GLU A 101 11.61 20.58 -3.03
CA GLU A 101 12.31 21.49 -2.10
C GLU A 101 12.49 20.94 -0.66
N ASN A 102 12.42 19.61 -0.46
CA ASN A 102 12.57 18.95 0.83
C ASN A 102 11.57 19.38 1.93
N ARG A 103 10.43 19.97 1.58
CA ARG A 103 9.43 20.47 2.57
C ARG A 103 8.77 19.35 3.38
N GLU A 104 8.76 18.14 2.85
CA GLU A 104 8.18 16.95 3.49
C GLU A 104 9.00 15.71 3.13
N ARG A 105 9.16 14.82 4.11
CA ARG A 105 9.81 13.51 3.94
C ARG A 105 9.04 12.44 4.69
N ILE A 106 8.92 11.27 4.08
CA ILE A 106 8.34 10.08 4.70
C ILE A 106 9.34 8.95 4.62
N VAL A 107 9.68 8.37 5.76
CA VAL A 107 10.42 7.11 5.86
C VAL A 107 9.43 5.98 5.84
N VAL A 108 9.66 5.01 4.96
CA VAL A 108 8.84 3.82 4.79
C VAL A 108 9.70 2.63 5.16
N VAL A 109 9.18 1.77 6.03
CA VAL A 109 9.82 0.50 6.42
C VAL A 109 8.82 -0.61 6.17
N CYS A 110 9.25 -1.66 5.47
CA CYS A 110 8.42 -2.82 5.16
C CYS A 110 9.08 -4.09 5.68
N ASN A 111 8.37 -4.84 6.51
CA ASN A 111 8.75 -6.20 6.92
C ASN A 111 7.80 -7.19 6.22
N PHE A 112 8.35 -8.06 5.38
CA PHE A 112 7.58 -9.03 4.59
C PHE A 112 7.53 -10.44 5.20
N THR A 113 7.93 -10.59 6.47
CA THR A 113 7.81 -11.84 7.22
C THR A 113 6.79 -11.70 8.35
N PRO A 114 6.25 -12.82 8.87
CA PRO A 114 5.40 -12.78 10.05
C PRO A 114 6.18 -12.68 11.37
N VAL A 115 7.52 -12.54 11.33
CA VAL A 115 8.39 -12.46 12.50
C VAL A 115 8.53 -10.97 12.89
N PRO A 116 8.15 -10.58 14.11
CA PRO A 116 8.26 -9.20 14.60
C PRO A 116 9.69 -8.81 15.00
#